data_AF-A0AA41SDK4-F1
#
_entry.id   AF-A0AA41SDK4-F1
#
_cell.length_a   1.000
_cell.length_b   1.000
_cell.length_c   1.000
_cell.angle_alpha   90.00
_cell.angle_beta   90.00
_cell.angle_gamma   90.00
#
_symmetry.space_group_name_H-M   'P 1'
#
loop_
_entity.id
_entity.type
_entity.pdbx_description
1 polymer ?
#
loop_
_entity_poly.entity_id
_entity_poly.type
_entity_poly.pdbx_seq_one_letter_code
_entity_poly.pdbx_strand_id
1 'polypeptide(L)'
;MMGFSNNRVIAPPPYLQFCHHFPFPTPLLLKSRFIISPKLTYPSFSLDLHHEGIRVSFSTSSDSPVVTSPMASSLSSAELKPFSVLFVCLGNICRSPAAEGVFTDMVQKRGVESKFKIDSAGTIGYHEGNPADPRMRSASKRRGIEVTSRSRPIRPSDFRDFDLILAMDMQNKDDILGALERWRFKETLPDDAHKKVELMCSYCKKHTEKEVPDPYYGGPQGFEKVLDLLEDACESLLDSILAKNSLISGPQITC
;
A
#
# COMPACT_ATOMS: atom_id res chain seq x y z
N MET A 1 -59.01 -8.45 46.86
CA MET A 1 -57.59 -8.34 47.23
C MET A 1 -56.77 -8.33 45.95
N MET A 2 -55.89 -7.33 45.83
CA MET A 2 -55.07 -6.99 44.66
C MET A 2 -53.96 -8.01 44.39
N GLY A 3 -53.47 -8.05 43.15
CA GLY A 3 -52.23 -8.73 42.78
C GLY A 3 -51.89 -8.62 41.29
N PHE A 4 -51.53 -7.42 40.84
CA PHE A 4 -50.97 -7.17 39.50
C PHE A 4 -49.53 -7.71 39.40
N SER A 5 -49.20 -8.42 38.31
CA SER A 5 -47.80 -8.75 37.96
C SER A 5 -47.38 -7.98 36.70
N ASN A 6 -46.27 -7.25 36.83
CA ASN A 6 -45.73 -6.25 35.93
C ASN A 6 -45.06 -6.87 34.68
N ASN A 7 -45.49 -6.41 33.51
CA ASN A 7 -44.71 -6.42 32.27
C ASN A 7 -43.68 -5.29 32.33
N ARG A 8 -42.37 -5.59 32.32
CA ARG A 8 -41.32 -4.58 32.10
C ARG A 8 -40.79 -4.68 30.68
N VAL A 9 -41.23 -3.71 29.88
CA VAL A 9 -40.66 -3.31 28.60
C VAL A 9 -39.29 -2.69 28.86
N ILE A 10 -38.25 -3.24 28.24
CA ILE A 10 -36.88 -2.69 28.28
C ILE A 10 -36.78 -1.65 27.17
N ALA A 11 -36.61 -0.39 27.55
CA ALA A 11 -36.38 0.74 26.63
C ALA A 11 -34.93 0.75 26.13
N PRO A 12 -34.66 1.13 24.87
CA PRO A 12 -33.30 1.30 24.35
C PRO A 12 -32.64 2.61 24.84
N PRO A 13 -31.30 2.67 24.92
CA PRO A 13 -30.57 3.82 25.45
C PRO A 13 -30.56 5.02 24.48
N PRO A 14 -30.34 6.25 24.98
CA PRO A 14 -30.51 7.47 24.22
C PRO A 14 -29.35 7.74 23.25
N TYR A 15 -29.74 8.23 22.07
CA TYR A 15 -28.93 8.80 21.00
C TYR A 15 -27.98 9.90 21.52
N LEU A 16 -26.68 9.80 21.19
CA LEU A 16 -25.73 10.90 21.31
C LEU A 16 -25.81 11.80 20.07
N GLN A 17 -26.37 12.99 20.27
CA GLN A 17 -26.53 14.05 19.30
C GLN A 17 -25.30 14.98 19.40
N PHE A 18 -24.35 14.89 18.46
CA PHE A 18 -23.22 15.82 18.41
C PHE A 18 -23.56 17.00 17.49
N CYS A 19 -23.97 18.11 18.12
CA CYS A 19 -23.94 19.45 17.53
C CYS A 19 -22.58 20.09 17.84
N HIS A 20 -21.72 20.32 16.84
CA HIS A 20 -20.67 21.34 16.95
C HIS A 20 -20.54 22.11 15.64
N HIS A 21 -21.17 23.29 15.66
CA HIS A 21 -20.88 24.44 14.83
C HIS A 21 -19.47 24.95 15.19
N PHE A 22 -18.58 25.11 14.21
CA PHE A 22 -17.33 25.86 14.39
C PHE A 22 -17.28 27.02 13.38
N PRO A 23 -17.10 28.27 13.84
CA PRO A 23 -16.86 29.40 12.96
C PRO A 23 -15.38 29.46 12.54
N PHE A 24 -15.17 29.78 11.26
CA PHE A 24 -13.87 30.06 10.65
C PHE A 24 -13.17 31.26 11.29
N PRO A 25 -11.85 31.21 11.55
CA PRO A 25 -11.04 32.41 11.74
C PRO A 25 -10.43 32.87 10.41
N THR A 26 -10.51 34.17 10.16
CA THR A 26 -9.88 34.94 9.08
C THR A 26 -8.35 34.96 9.19
N PRO A 27 -7.60 35.05 8.06
CA PRO A 27 -6.15 35.16 8.11
C PRO A 27 -5.68 36.62 8.29
N LEU A 28 -4.89 36.86 9.33
CA LEU A 28 -4.11 38.08 9.55
C LEU A 28 -2.89 38.12 8.61
N LEU A 29 -2.84 39.14 7.75
CA LEU A 29 -1.71 39.51 6.90
C LEU A 29 -0.52 39.99 7.76
N LEU A 30 0.54 39.19 7.84
CA LEU A 30 1.82 39.60 8.42
C LEU A 30 2.79 40.04 7.31
N LYS A 31 3.17 41.32 7.34
CA LYS A 31 4.10 41.97 6.40
C LYS A 31 5.51 41.39 6.53
N SER A 32 6.06 40.93 5.41
CA SER A 32 7.46 40.54 5.23
C SER A 32 8.39 41.75 5.38
N ARG A 33 9.45 41.63 6.20
CA ARG A 33 10.56 42.58 6.28
C ARG A 33 11.84 41.92 5.79
N PHE A 34 12.31 42.47 4.67
CA PHE A 34 13.66 42.55 4.11
C PHE A 34 14.79 41.71 4.72
N ILE A 35 15.33 40.88 3.82
CA ILE A 35 16.62 40.20 3.84
C ILE A 35 17.74 41.24 3.66
N ILE A 36 18.77 41.20 4.51
CA ILE A 36 20.12 41.70 4.19
C ILE A 36 21.13 40.65 4.70
N SER A 37 21.78 39.96 3.77
CA SER A 37 22.94 39.10 4.03
C SER A 37 24.23 39.91 3.89
N PRO A 38 25.26 39.71 4.74
CA PRO A 38 26.60 40.13 4.41
C PRO A 38 27.41 38.99 3.77
N LYS A 39 28.15 39.36 2.73
CA LYS A 39 29.17 38.57 2.03
C LYS A 39 30.31 38.19 3.00
N LEU A 40 30.77 36.95 2.89
CA LEU A 40 32.07 36.50 3.39
C LEU A 40 32.84 35.87 2.23
N THR A 41 33.94 36.52 1.87
CA THR A 41 34.96 36.12 0.88
C THR A 41 36.17 35.55 1.60
N TYR A 42 36.69 34.39 1.17
CA TYR A 42 38.04 33.89 1.47
C TYR A 42 38.51 32.91 0.37
N PRO A 43 39.83 32.65 0.25
CA PRO A 43 40.55 32.83 -1.01
C PRO A 43 40.87 31.54 -1.77
N SER A 44 41.23 31.76 -3.03
CA SER A 44 41.82 30.84 -3.99
C SER A 44 43.16 30.26 -3.52
N PHE A 45 43.37 28.96 -3.72
CA PHE A 45 44.69 28.35 -3.75
C PHE A 45 44.80 27.48 -5.00
N SER A 46 45.67 27.90 -5.92
CA SER A 46 46.20 27.08 -7.01
C SER A 46 47.47 26.36 -6.54
N LEU A 47 47.70 25.15 -7.02
CA LEU A 47 49.05 24.62 -7.19
C LEU A 47 49.10 23.76 -8.46
N ASP A 48 50.04 24.13 -9.33
CA ASP A 48 50.31 23.54 -10.65
C ASP A 48 51.36 22.43 -10.58
N LEU A 49 51.20 21.48 -11.52
CA LEU A 49 52.16 20.64 -12.25
C LEU A 49 53.28 19.86 -11.49
N HIS A 50 53.45 18.58 -11.85
CA HIS A 50 54.47 18.18 -12.83
C HIS A 50 54.35 16.70 -13.29
N HIS A 51 54.90 16.52 -14.49
CA HIS A 51 54.96 15.36 -15.38
C HIS A 51 55.99 14.30 -14.96
N GLU A 52 55.79 13.03 -15.35
CA GLU A 52 56.77 12.09 -15.95
C GLU A 52 56.39 10.62 -15.67
N GLY A 53 56.41 9.81 -16.73
CA GLY A 53 56.16 8.37 -16.66
C GLY A 53 57.43 7.58 -16.35
N ILE A 54 57.25 6.38 -15.78
CA ILE A 54 58.29 5.35 -15.77
C ILE A 54 57.67 4.00 -16.15
N ARG A 55 58.33 3.36 -17.11
CA ARG A 55 58.07 2.05 -17.69
C ARG A 55 59.13 1.10 -17.14
N VAL A 56 58.77 0.00 -16.47
CA VAL A 56 59.70 -1.14 -16.23
C VAL A 56 58.94 -2.47 -16.27
N SER A 57 59.66 -3.47 -16.78
CA SER A 57 59.26 -4.71 -17.43
C SER A 57 59.33 -5.98 -16.55
N PHE A 58 58.47 -6.95 -16.93
CA PHE A 58 58.58 -8.42 -17.03
C PHE A 58 59.45 -9.26 -16.07
N SER A 59 58.89 -10.39 -15.61
CA SER A 59 59.54 -11.71 -15.69
C SER A 59 58.52 -12.87 -15.73
N THR A 60 58.80 -13.85 -16.62
CA THR A 60 58.20 -15.19 -16.78
C THR A 60 58.54 -16.10 -15.60
N SER A 61 57.70 -17.04 -15.16
CA SER A 61 57.51 -18.44 -15.63
C SER A 61 56.64 -19.13 -14.56
N SER A 62 55.82 -20.18 -14.72
CA SER A 62 55.98 -21.48 -15.40
C SER A 62 54.69 -22.31 -15.18
N ASP A 63 54.37 -23.17 -16.15
CA ASP A 63 53.64 -24.45 -16.06
C ASP A 63 52.19 -24.56 -15.51
N SER A 64 51.25 -24.74 -16.47
CA SER A 64 50.16 -25.75 -16.58
C SER A 64 49.74 -26.59 -15.35
N PRO A 65 48.43 -26.94 -15.16
CA PRO A 65 47.62 -27.53 -16.23
C PRO A 65 46.17 -27.02 -16.37
N VAL A 66 45.67 -27.23 -17.59
CA VAL A 66 44.27 -27.09 -18.00
C VAL A 66 43.40 -28.01 -17.13
N VAL A 67 42.62 -27.41 -16.23
CA VAL A 67 41.43 -28.05 -15.65
C VAL A 67 40.23 -27.41 -16.32
N THR A 68 39.61 -28.14 -17.22
CA THR A 68 38.28 -27.86 -17.74
C THR A 68 37.27 -28.05 -16.61
N SER A 69 37.02 -27.00 -15.82
CA SER A 69 35.79 -26.91 -15.05
C SER A 69 34.68 -26.48 -16.00
N PRO A 70 33.50 -27.13 -15.96
CA PRO A 70 32.35 -26.59 -16.67
C PRO A 70 32.08 -25.20 -16.08
N MET A 71 31.98 -24.19 -16.95
CA MET A 71 31.34 -22.93 -16.59
C MET A 71 29.94 -23.29 -16.09
N ALA A 72 29.79 -23.45 -14.78
CA ALA A 72 28.54 -23.15 -14.14
C ALA A 72 28.29 -21.69 -14.50
N SER A 73 27.40 -21.48 -15.47
CA SER A 73 26.84 -20.17 -15.72
C SER A 73 26.23 -19.76 -14.40
N SER A 74 26.95 -18.90 -13.67
CA SER A 74 26.38 -18.13 -12.60
C SER A 74 25.39 -17.20 -13.28
N LEU A 75 24.20 -17.71 -13.56
CA LEU A 75 23.01 -16.91 -13.67
C LEU A 75 22.96 -16.20 -12.33
N SER A 76 23.45 -14.95 -12.34
CA SER A 76 23.11 -13.94 -11.37
C SER A 76 21.60 -13.99 -11.25
N SER A 77 21.11 -14.72 -10.26
CA SER A 77 19.76 -14.63 -9.75
C SER A 77 19.63 -13.22 -9.22
N ALA A 78 19.33 -12.28 -10.12
CA ALA A 78 18.74 -11.02 -9.75
C ALA A 78 17.50 -11.41 -8.96
N GLU A 79 17.56 -11.32 -7.64
CA GLU A 79 16.40 -11.54 -6.79
C GLU A 79 15.30 -10.63 -7.32
N LEU A 80 14.27 -11.26 -7.88
CA LEU A 80 13.13 -10.53 -8.40
C LEU A 80 12.44 -9.89 -7.21
N LYS A 81 12.43 -8.54 -7.17
CA LYS A 81 11.70 -7.79 -6.16
C LYS A 81 10.24 -8.27 -6.13
N PRO A 82 9.69 -8.61 -4.94
CA PRO A 82 8.28 -8.97 -4.81
C PRO A 82 7.36 -7.85 -5.33
N PHE A 83 6.32 -8.21 -6.08
CA PHE A 83 5.33 -7.26 -6.57
C PHE A 83 4.49 -6.75 -5.40
N SER A 84 4.47 -5.44 -5.23
CA SER A 84 3.97 -4.79 -4.03
C SER A 84 2.57 -4.18 -4.26
N VAL A 85 1.56 -4.66 -3.54
CA VAL A 85 0.16 -4.20 -3.64
C VAL A 85 -0.28 -3.54 -2.32
N LEU A 86 -0.84 -2.34 -2.40
CA LEU A 86 -1.39 -1.60 -1.26
C LEU A 86 -2.89 -1.41 -1.43
N PHE A 87 -3.68 -1.89 -0.47
CA PHE A 87 -5.13 -1.65 -0.43
C PHE A 87 -5.46 -0.42 0.43
N VAL A 88 -6.28 0.50 -0.08
CA VAL A 88 -6.54 1.78 0.61
C VAL A 88 -8.02 2.06 0.73
N CYS A 89 -8.48 2.29 1.96
CA CYS A 89 -9.83 2.80 2.24
C CYS A 89 -9.75 4.07 3.10
N LEU A 90 -10.89 4.58 3.60
CA LEU A 90 -10.89 5.75 4.47
C LEU A 90 -10.11 5.50 5.78
N GLY A 91 -10.63 4.64 6.65
CA GLY A 91 -10.11 4.47 8.02
C GLY A 91 -9.17 3.29 8.25
N ASN A 92 -8.92 2.45 7.24
CA ASN A 92 -8.09 1.23 7.33
C ASN A 92 -8.43 0.30 8.49
N ILE A 93 -9.72 0.13 8.76
CA ILE A 93 -10.20 -0.83 9.76
C ILE A 93 -11.18 -1.85 9.17
N CYS A 94 -11.70 -1.64 7.95
CA CYS A 94 -12.76 -2.51 7.44
C CYS A 94 -12.45 -3.02 6.03
N ARG A 95 -12.67 -2.20 4.99
CA ARG A 95 -12.54 -2.60 3.59
C ARG A 95 -11.10 -2.95 3.18
N SER A 96 -10.12 -2.08 3.41
CA SER A 96 -8.73 -2.35 3.00
C SER A 96 -8.05 -3.48 3.78
N PRO A 97 -8.24 -3.66 5.12
CA PRO A 97 -7.78 -4.86 5.82
C PRO A 97 -8.41 -6.15 5.29
N ALA A 98 -9.70 -6.13 4.95
CA ALA A 98 -10.35 -7.29 4.35
C ALA A 98 -9.75 -7.62 2.99
N ALA A 99 -9.47 -6.62 2.16
CA ALA A 99 -8.84 -6.82 0.85
C ALA A 99 -7.42 -7.40 0.98
N GLU A 100 -6.63 -6.90 1.94
CA GLU A 100 -5.31 -7.47 2.28
C GLU A 100 -5.42 -8.94 2.67
N GLY A 101 -6.37 -9.28 3.56
CA GLY A 101 -6.60 -10.66 3.99
C GLY A 101 -7.03 -11.59 2.85
N VAL A 102 -8.00 -11.15 2.04
CA VAL A 102 -8.50 -11.90 0.87
C VAL A 102 -7.38 -12.15 -0.14
N PHE A 103 -6.64 -11.10 -0.51
CA PHE A 103 -5.56 -11.24 -1.49
C PHE A 103 -4.41 -12.10 -0.96
N THR A 104 -4.06 -11.95 0.33
CA THR A 104 -3.04 -12.77 1.00
C THR A 104 -3.41 -14.26 0.98
N ASP A 105 -4.66 -14.59 1.34
CA ASP A 105 -5.17 -15.96 1.30
C ASP A 105 -5.11 -16.54 -0.13
N MET A 106 -5.46 -15.74 -1.15
CA MET A 106 -5.38 -16.17 -2.55
C MET A 106 -3.95 -16.43 -3.03
N VAL A 107 -2.99 -15.56 -2.71
CA VAL A 107 -1.58 -15.78 -3.13
C VAL A 107 -0.97 -17.00 -2.44
N GLN A 108 -1.33 -17.25 -1.17
CA GLN A 108 -0.90 -18.44 -0.43
C GLN A 108 -1.50 -19.72 -1.02
N LYS A 109 -2.81 -19.72 -1.32
CA LYS A 109 -3.47 -20.86 -1.97
C LYS A 109 -2.89 -21.20 -3.34
N ARG A 110 -2.32 -20.20 -4.04
CA ARG A 110 -1.63 -20.38 -5.32
C ARG A 110 -0.12 -20.64 -5.20
N GLY A 111 0.44 -20.66 -3.98
CA GLY A 111 1.87 -20.92 -3.74
C GLY A 111 2.80 -19.87 -4.34
N VAL A 112 2.36 -18.61 -4.41
CA VAL A 112 3.14 -17.49 -4.97
C VAL A 112 3.38 -16.37 -3.95
N GLU A 113 3.10 -16.58 -2.67
CA GLU A 113 3.19 -15.58 -1.61
C GLU A 113 4.57 -14.93 -1.49
N SER A 114 5.65 -15.68 -1.73
CA SER A 114 7.03 -15.15 -1.73
C SER A 114 7.30 -14.09 -2.79
N LYS A 115 6.43 -14.00 -3.81
CA LYS A 115 6.55 -13.05 -4.92
C LYS A 115 5.74 -11.78 -4.70
N PHE A 116 5.06 -11.65 -3.56
CA PHE A 116 4.23 -10.50 -3.25
C PHE A 116 4.63 -9.83 -1.95
N LYS A 117 4.50 -8.51 -1.93
CA LYS A 117 4.43 -7.72 -0.69
C LYS A 117 3.02 -7.12 -0.64
N ILE A 118 2.29 -7.40 0.43
CA ILE A 118 0.87 -7.04 0.54
C ILE A 118 0.71 -6.23 1.81
N ASP A 119 -0.02 -5.12 1.73
CA ASP A 119 -0.30 -4.25 2.88
C ASP A 119 -1.62 -3.50 2.68
N SER A 120 -2.11 -2.85 3.73
CA SER A 120 -3.24 -1.93 3.67
C SER A 120 -2.99 -0.62 4.40
N ALA A 121 -3.69 0.44 3.96
CA ALA A 121 -3.61 1.77 4.56
C ALA A 121 -4.95 2.52 4.49
N GLY A 122 -4.97 3.68 5.15
CA GLY A 122 -6.11 4.58 5.29
C GLY A 122 -5.81 5.96 4.73
N THR A 123 -6.78 6.62 4.10
CA THR A 123 -6.60 8.03 3.69
C THR A 123 -6.55 8.98 4.89
N ILE A 124 -7.06 8.55 6.04
CA ILE A 124 -6.95 9.25 7.33
C ILE A 124 -6.23 8.41 8.38
N GLY A 125 -5.65 9.08 9.39
CA GLY A 125 -4.95 8.44 10.52
C GLY A 125 -5.78 8.25 11.78
N TYR A 126 -7.10 8.46 11.74
CA TYR A 126 -7.95 8.48 12.95
C TYR A 126 -7.93 7.17 13.76
N HIS A 127 -7.66 6.05 13.10
CA HIS A 127 -7.62 4.73 13.73
C HIS A 127 -6.21 4.12 13.82
N GLU A 128 -5.14 4.88 13.59
CA GLU A 128 -3.77 4.35 13.54
C GLU A 128 -3.44 3.46 14.77
N GLY A 129 -2.90 2.27 14.50
CA GLY A 129 -2.57 1.24 15.49
C GLY A 129 -3.71 0.30 15.88
N ASN A 130 -4.98 0.66 15.61
CA ASN A 130 -6.14 -0.17 15.93
C ASN A 130 -6.19 -1.44 15.06
N PRO A 131 -6.71 -2.56 15.59
CA PRO A 131 -6.99 -3.73 14.77
C PRO A 131 -8.16 -3.48 13.81
N ALA A 132 -8.28 -4.33 12.79
CA ALA A 132 -9.46 -4.36 11.93
C ALA A 132 -10.77 -4.58 12.73
N ASP A 133 -11.86 -4.05 12.18
CA ASP A 133 -13.22 -4.08 12.72
C ASP A 133 -13.62 -5.51 13.06
N PRO A 134 -14.08 -5.77 14.29
CA PRO A 134 -14.39 -7.12 14.75
C PRO A 134 -15.48 -7.81 13.93
N ARG A 135 -16.43 -7.06 13.34
CA ARG A 135 -17.49 -7.60 12.49
C ARG A 135 -16.94 -8.05 11.15
N MET A 136 -16.03 -7.25 10.57
CA MET A 136 -15.34 -7.64 9.34
C MET A 136 -14.46 -8.88 9.58
N ARG A 137 -13.66 -8.88 10.65
CA ARG A 137 -12.85 -10.05 11.04
C ARG A 137 -13.71 -11.30 11.22
N SER A 138 -14.87 -11.17 11.87
CA SER A 138 -15.83 -12.26 12.04
C SER A 138 -16.38 -12.77 10.71
N ALA A 139 -16.71 -11.87 9.78
CA ALA A 139 -17.18 -12.23 8.44
C ALA A 139 -16.10 -12.94 7.62
N SER A 140 -14.89 -12.38 7.54
CA SER A 140 -13.75 -12.99 6.85
C SER A 140 -13.41 -14.37 7.42
N LYS A 141 -13.43 -14.52 8.74
CA LYS A 141 -13.11 -15.79 9.40
C LYS A 141 -14.11 -16.90 9.05
N ARG A 142 -15.39 -16.58 8.83
CA ARG A 142 -16.38 -17.56 8.34
C ARG A 142 -16.03 -18.12 6.96
N ARG A 143 -15.25 -17.38 6.17
CA ARG A 143 -14.74 -17.78 4.85
C ARG A 143 -13.33 -18.39 4.92
N GLY A 144 -12.78 -18.60 6.11
CA GLY A 144 -11.42 -19.10 6.31
C GLY A 144 -10.33 -18.05 6.11
N ILE A 145 -10.68 -16.76 6.04
CA ILE A 145 -9.75 -15.66 5.78
C ILE A 145 -9.42 -14.96 7.10
N GLU A 146 -8.14 -14.90 7.45
CA GLU A 146 -7.68 -14.19 8.64
C GLU A 146 -7.32 -12.73 8.30
N VAL A 147 -7.88 -11.78 9.04
CA VAL A 147 -7.59 -10.34 8.89
C VAL A 147 -6.85 -9.86 10.13
N THR A 148 -5.54 -9.66 9.98
CA THR A 148 -4.61 -9.31 11.09
C THR A 148 -4.07 -7.89 11.02
N SER A 149 -4.43 -7.13 9.98
CA SER A 149 -3.92 -5.77 9.74
C SER A 149 -4.14 -4.83 10.94
N ARG A 150 -3.17 -3.94 11.13
CA ARG A 150 -3.30 -2.79 12.02
C ARG A 150 -3.39 -1.53 11.20
N SER A 151 -4.37 -0.70 11.55
CA SER A 151 -4.65 0.54 10.83
C SER A 151 -3.42 1.44 10.79
N ARG A 152 -3.12 2.01 9.62
CA ARG A 152 -2.13 3.06 9.42
C ARG A 152 -2.59 4.04 8.35
N PRO A 153 -2.21 5.33 8.42
CA PRO A 153 -2.42 6.24 7.31
C PRO A 153 -1.50 5.87 6.14
N ILE A 154 -1.94 6.20 4.93
CA ILE A 154 -1.09 6.24 3.75
C ILE A 154 0.01 7.29 3.95
N ARG A 155 1.21 7.02 3.45
CA ARG A 155 2.42 7.83 3.61
C ARG A 155 3.05 8.12 2.25
N PRO A 156 3.87 9.18 2.15
CA PRO A 156 4.60 9.47 0.91
C PRO A 156 5.46 8.29 0.42
N SER A 157 6.05 7.52 1.33
CA SER A 157 6.83 6.32 1.01
C SER A 157 6.02 5.25 0.29
N ASP A 158 4.71 5.16 0.51
CA ASP A 158 3.85 4.18 -0.16
C ASP A 158 3.87 4.40 -1.69
N PHE A 159 3.98 5.65 -2.14
CA PHE A 159 4.14 6.01 -3.55
C PHE A 159 5.54 5.70 -4.12
N ARG A 160 6.50 5.26 -3.31
CA ARG A 160 7.78 4.73 -3.78
C ARG A 160 7.81 3.21 -3.71
N ASP A 161 7.24 2.66 -2.63
CA ASP A 161 7.45 1.26 -2.26
C ASP A 161 6.51 0.31 -2.99
N PHE A 162 5.27 0.74 -3.28
CA PHE A 162 4.24 -0.10 -3.88
C PHE A 162 4.14 0.09 -5.40
N ASP A 163 3.97 -1.03 -6.10
CA ASP A 163 3.83 -1.07 -7.55
C ASP A 163 2.38 -0.82 -7.97
N LEU A 164 1.41 -1.13 -7.09
CA LEU A 164 -0.02 -0.91 -7.29
C LEU A 164 -0.70 -0.43 -5.99
N ILE A 165 -1.56 0.58 -6.10
CA ILE A 165 -2.36 1.14 -5.00
C ILE A 165 -3.84 1.07 -5.38
N LEU A 166 -4.63 0.34 -4.60
CA LEU A 166 -6.03 0.03 -4.90
C LEU A 166 -6.97 0.75 -3.93
N ALA A 167 -7.66 1.77 -4.44
CA ALA A 167 -8.68 2.51 -3.72
C ALA A 167 -10.00 1.73 -3.66
N MET A 168 -10.63 1.67 -2.49
CA MET A 168 -11.90 0.96 -2.32
C MET A 168 -13.08 1.68 -2.97
N ASP A 169 -13.08 3.00 -3.01
CA ASP A 169 -14.11 3.82 -3.64
C ASP A 169 -13.50 5.06 -4.35
N MET A 170 -14.32 5.83 -5.06
CA MET A 170 -13.85 7.01 -5.80
C MET A 170 -13.32 8.10 -4.85
N GLN A 171 -13.97 8.30 -3.71
CA GLN A 171 -13.51 9.29 -2.73
C GLN A 171 -12.11 8.95 -2.21
N ASN A 172 -11.84 7.68 -1.94
CA ASN A 172 -10.52 7.23 -1.52
C ASN A 172 -9.49 7.44 -2.64
N LYS A 173 -9.87 7.22 -3.89
CA LYS A 173 -8.98 7.51 -5.03
C LYS A 173 -8.64 9.00 -5.11
N ASP A 174 -9.63 9.87 -4.99
CA ASP A 174 -9.44 11.32 -5.01
C ASP A 174 -8.58 11.80 -3.83
N ASP A 175 -8.82 11.26 -2.63
CA ASP A 175 -8.03 11.56 -1.43
C ASP A 175 -6.55 11.14 -1.59
N ILE A 176 -6.29 9.96 -2.18
CA ILE A 176 -4.94 9.45 -2.44
C ILE A 176 -4.22 10.36 -3.45
N LEU A 177 -4.89 10.74 -4.54
CA LEU A 177 -4.31 11.62 -5.56
C LEU A 177 -4.08 13.03 -5.00
N GLY A 178 -5.01 13.57 -4.23
CA GLY A 178 -4.83 14.86 -3.54
C GLY A 178 -3.72 14.81 -2.48
N ALA A 179 -3.50 13.66 -1.82
CA ALA A 179 -2.34 13.47 -0.94
C ALA A 179 -1.01 13.44 -1.72
N LEU A 180 -0.98 12.71 -2.84
CA LEU A 180 0.17 12.65 -3.74
C LEU A 180 0.57 14.06 -4.20
N GLU A 181 -0.38 14.85 -4.70
CA GLU A 181 -0.12 16.23 -5.15
C GLU A 181 0.47 17.09 -4.03
N ARG A 182 -0.11 17.05 -2.82
CA ARG A 182 0.40 17.79 -1.66
C ARG A 182 1.82 17.38 -1.27
N TRP A 183 2.16 16.10 -1.38
CA TRP A 183 3.48 15.60 -1.00
C TRP A 183 4.54 15.85 -2.06
N ARG A 184 4.19 15.95 -3.35
CA ARG A 184 5.13 16.36 -4.41
C ARG A 184 5.74 17.75 -4.17
N PHE A 185 5.07 18.62 -3.42
CA PHE A 185 5.63 19.91 -3.01
C PHE A 185 6.62 19.82 -1.84
N LYS A 186 6.71 18.67 -1.15
CA LYS A 186 7.52 18.50 0.07
C LYS A 186 8.70 17.54 -0.12
N GLU A 187 8.55 16.52 -0.97
CA GLU A 187 9.60 15.53 -1.23
C GLU A 187 9.50 14.98 -2.66
N THR A 188 10.62 14.40 -3.14
CA THR A 188 10.67 13.77 -4.46
C THR A 188 9.89 12.45 -4.44
N LEU A 189 8.85 12.39 -5.28
CA LEU A 189 8.04 11.20 -5.54
C LEU A 189 8.10 10.84 -7.03
N PRO A 190 7.90 9.58 -7.41
CA PRO A 190 7.91 9.18 -8.82
C PRO A 190 6.88 9.96 -9.64
N ASP A 191 7.28 10.43 -10.83
CA ASP A 191 6.41 11.28 -11.65
C ASP A 191 5.14 10.56 -12.12
N ASP A 192 5.25 9.25 -12.31
CA ASP A 192 4.18 8.34 -12.70
C ASP A 192 3.45 7.69 -11.51
N ALA A 193 3.70 8.14 -10.27
CA ALA A 193 3.06 7.56 -9.08
C ALA A 193 1.52 7.63 -9.09
N HIS A 194 0.93 8.53 -9.87
CA HIS A 194 -0.51 8.61 -10.07
C HIS A 194 -1.06 7.44 -10.92
N LYS A 195 -0.25 6.86 -11.81
CA LYS A 195 -0.68 5.81 -12.74
C LYS A 195 -0.93 4.47 -12.04
N LYS A 196 -0.31 4.25 -10.89
CA LYS A 196 -0.51 3.05 -10.07
C LYS A 196 -1.72 3.13 -9.13
N VAL A 197 -2.48 4.24 -9.15
CA VAL A 197 -3.68 4.40 -8.31
C VAL A 197 -4.92 4.00 -9.10
N GLU A 198 -5.47 2.84 -8.78
CA GLU A 198 -6.62 2.25 -9.46
C GLU A 198 -7.77 1.96 -8.48
N LEU A 199 -8.97 1.72 -9.00
CA LEU A 199 -10.12 1.32 -8.18
C LEU A 199 -10.13 -0.20 -8.01
N MET A 200 -10.39 -0.69 -6.80
CA MET A 200 -10.49 -2.12 -6.52
C MET A 200 -11.49 -2.82 -7.45
N CYS A 201 -12.69 -2.24 -7.60
CA CYS A 201 -13.74 -2.83 -8.43
C CYS A 201 -13.48 -2.73 -9.95
N SER A 202 -12.42 -2.04 -10.40
CA SER A 202 -12.00 -2.13 -11.81
C SER A 202 -11.51 -3.54 -12.18
N TYR A 203 -11.21 -4.38 -11.19
CA TYR A 203 -10.83 -5.78 -11.35
C TYR A 203 -12.02 -6.75 -11.22
N CYS A 204 -13.21 -6.32 -10.80
CA CYS A 204 -14.39 -7.19 -10.73
C CYS A 204 -14.75 -7.76 -12.11
N LYS A 205 -15.06 -9.06 -12.17
CA LYS A 205 -15.54 -9.73 -13.40
C LYS A 205 -16.95 -10.30 -13.25
N LYS A 206 -17.30 -10.75 -12.04
CA LYS A 206 -18.61 -11.33 -11.70
C LYS A 206 -19.60 -10.26 -11.23
N HIS A 207 -19.07 -9.14 -10.72
CA HIS A 207 -19.82 -8.02 -10.18
C HIS A 207 -19.70 -6.76 -11.06
N THR A 208 -20.75 -5.93 -11.07
CA THR A 208 -20.84 -4.72 -11.93
C THR A 208 -20.67 -3.42 -11.15
N GLU A 209 -20.57 -3.52 -9.83
CA GLU A 209 -20.32 -2.41 -8.92
C GLU A 209 -18.99 -1.73 -9.25
N LYS A 210 -18.97 -0.40 -9.15
CA LYS A 210 -17.77 0.41 -9.45
C LYS A 210 -16.91 0.70 -8.21
N GLU A 211 -17.46 0.46 -7.04
CA GLU A 211 -16.88 0.79 -5.74
C GLU A 211 -17.23 -0.29 -4.72
N VAL A 212 -16.35 -0.46 -3.72
CA VAL A 212 -16.61 -1.32 -2.57
C VAL A 212 -17.37 -0.48 -1.53
N PRO A 213 -18.65 -0.77 -1.29
CA PRO A 213 -19.50 0.06 -0.44
C PRO A 213 -19.03 0.02 1.00
N ASP A 214 -19.25 1.12 1.73
CA ASP A 214 -18.99 1.13 3.16
C ASP A 214 -20.01 0.23 3.91
N PRO A 215 -19.56 -0.82 4.63
CA PRO A 215 -20.47 -1.84 5.14
C PRO A 215 -21.32 -1.38 6.34
N TYR A 216 -21.05 -0.21 6.91
CA TYR A 216 -21.72 0.28 8.11
C TYR A 216 -23.23 0.55 7.89
N TYR A 217 -23.64 0.82 6.65
CA TYR A 217 -25.03 1.11 6.33
C TYR A 217 -25.88 -0.13 5.99
N GLY A 218 -25.26 -1.30 5.80
CA GLY A 218 -25.91 -2.52 5.32
C GLY A 218 -26.17 -3.59 6.39
N GLY A 219 -25.92 -3.31 7.67
CA GLY A 219 -25.97 -4.32 8.72
C GLY A 219 -25.01 -5.50 8.47
N PRO A 220 -25.29 -6.71 8.99
CA PRO A 220 -24.42 -7.88 8.79
C PRO A 220 -24.19 -8.25 7.30
N GLN A 221 -25.19 -8.04 6.44
CA GLN A 221 -25.12 -8.36 5.01
C GLN A 221 -24.16 -7.42 4.26
N GLY A 222 -23.96 -6.20 4.75
CA GLY A 222 -22.99 -5.26 4.18
C GLY A 222 -21.56 -5.80 4.19
N PHE A 223 -21.17 -6.51 5.25
CA PHE A 223 -19.84 -7.13 5.35
C PHE A 223 -19.66 -8.27 4.36
N GLU A 224 -20.69 -9.11 4.18
CA GLU A 224 -20.67 -10.20 3.19
C GLU A 224 -20.56 -9.63 1.77
N LYS A 225 -21.35 -8.59 1.45
CA LYS A 225 -21.29 -7.95 0.13
C LYS A 225 -19.91 -7.38 -0.17
N VAL A 226 -19.24 -6.78 0.82
CA VAL A 226 -17.85 -6.31 0.66
C VAL A 226 -16.93 -7.49 0.33
N LEU A 227 -17.01 -8.60 1.07
CA LEU A 227 -16.18 -9.78 0.81
C LEU A 227 -16.44 -10.40 -0.57
N ASP A 228 -17.69 -10.44 -1.04
CA ASP A 228 -18.04 -10.93 -2.38
C ASP A 228 -17.36 -10.12 -3.49
N LEU A 229 -17.35 -8.79 -3.36
CA LEU A 229 -16.68 -7.90 -4.30
C LEU A 229 -15.16 -8.06 -4.23
N LEU A 230 -14.60 -8.18 -3.02
CA LEU A 230 -13.17 -8.32 -2.82
C LEU A 230 -12.66 -9.66 -3.37
N GLU A 231 -13.38 -10.76 -3.18
CA GLU A 231 -13.00 -12.07 -3.73
C GLU A 231 -13.00 -12.06 -5.26
N ASP A 232 -14.06 -11.53 -5.89
CA ASP A 232 -14.11 -11.39 -7.34
C ASP A 232 -12.96 -10.52 -7.89
N ALA A 233 -12.76 -9.34 -7.30
CA ALA A 233 -11.73 -8.43 -7.74
C ALA A 233 -10.31 -8.97 -7.48
N CYS A 234 -10.03 -9.58 -6.33
CA CYS A 234 -8.72 -10.13 -5.98
C CYS A 234 -8.32 -11.31 -6.86
N GLU A 235 -9.27 -12.19 -7.21
CA GLU A 235 -9.02 -13.32 -8.12
C GLU A 235 -8.56 -12.81 -9.49
N SER A 236 -9.32 -11.88 -10.06
CA SER A 236 -9.02 -11.26 -11.36
C SER A 236 -7.74 -10.43 -11.35
N LEU A 237 -7.49 -9.71 -10.25
CA LEU A 237 -6.26 -8.95 -10.01
C LEU A 237 -5.04 -9.87 -10.02
N LEU A 238 -5.09 -10.98 -9.27
CA LEU A 238 -3.98 -11.92 -9.18
C LEU A 238 -3.68 -12.55 -10.56
N ASP A 239 -4.71 -12.95 -11.30
CA ASP A 239 -4.56 -13.44 -12.67
C ASP A 239 -3.85 -12.40 -13.57
N SER A 240 -4.30 -11.14 -13.51
CA SER A 240 -3.74 -10.03 -14.29
C SER A 240 -2.26 -9.78 -13.96
N ILE A 241 -1.90 -9.80 -12.68
CA ILE A 241 -0.51 -9.60 -12.24
C ILE A 241 0.38 -10.76 -12.70
N LEU A 242 -0.08 -12.00 -12.57
CA LEU A 242 0.69 -13.18 -12.99
C LEU A 242 0.88 -13.24 -14.51
N ALA A 243 -0.15 -12.87 -15.28
CA ALA A 243 -0.08 -12.83 -16.73
C ALA A 243 0.85 -11.73 -17.26
N LYS A 244 0.80 -10.53 -16.68
CA LYS A 244 1.65 -9.40 -17.07
C LYS A 244 3.11 -9.58 -16.65
N ASN A 245 3.35 -10.31 -15.56
CA ASN A 245 4.67 -10.54 -15.03
C ASN A 245 5.05 -12.01 -15.18
N SER A 246 5.53 -12.40 -16.36
CA SER A 246 5.92 -13.78 -16.68
C SER A 246 6.99 -14.37 -15.76
N LEU A 247 7.70 -13.51 -15.00
CA LEU A 247 8.68 -13.87 -13.98
C LEU A 247 8.04 -14.24 -12.62
N ILE A 248 6.80 -13.81 -12.38
CA ILE A 248 5.99 -14.11 -11.18
C ILE A 248 5.19 -15.41 -11.39
N SER A 249 4.88 -15.77 -12.64
CA SER A 249 4.40 -17.11 -12.98
C SER A 249 5.50 -18.13 -12.69
N GLY A 250 5.39 -18.94 -11.64
CA GLY A 250 6.34 -20.04 -11.38
C GLY A 250 6.33 -21.07 -12.54
N PRO A 251 7.27 -22.03 -12.57
CA PRO A 251 7.19 -23.12 -13.52
C PRO A 251 5.86 -23.85 -13.30
N GLN A 252 5.02 -23.86 -14.33
CA GLN A 252 3.80 -24.66 -14.37
C GLN A 252 4.24 -26.13 -14.28
N ILE A 253 4.05 -26.77 -13.12
CA ILE A 253 4.20 -28.22 -13.03
C ILE A 253 2.97 -28.81 -13.71
N THR A 254 3.10 -29.06 -15.01
CA THR A 254 2.16 -29.90 -15.75
C THR A 254 2.45 -31.35 -15.37
N CYS A 255 1.51 -32.02 -14.68
CA CYS A 255 1.51 -33.47 -14.54
C CYS A 255 1.26 -34.16 -15.89
#